data_AF-A0A1L5F7Y4-F1
#
_entry.id   AF-A0A1L5F7Y4-F1
#
_cell.length_a   1.000
_cell.length_b   1.000
_cell.length_c   1.000
_cell.angle_alpha   90.00
_cell.angle_beta   90.00
_cell.angle_gamma   90.00
#
_symmetry.space_group_name_H-M   'P 1'
#
loop_
_entity.id
_entity.type
_entity.pdbx_description
1 polymer ?
#
loop_
_entity_poly.entity_id
_entity_poly.type
_entity_poly.pdbx_seq_one_letter_code
_entity_poly.pdbx_strand_id
1 'polypeptide(L)'
;MKISLINPQTEVNGMRELYGYHENLGIALIAAYLRANGHETSIYDLRVDKLNEKELVDILINNNTDLIGLSINYATFPSALKIAQILKFQSKHCTVVLGGEHSTYLDKEILEQYSIIDCIIRGEGEDTFLKLVNTNLSSKK
;
A
#
# COMPACT_ATOMS: atom_id res chain seq x y z
N MET A 1 2.90 -12.18 -10.34
CA MET A 1 2.10 -11.09 -9.77
C MET A 1 3.00 -9.88 -9.66
N LYS A 2 2.57 -8.72 -10.16
CA LYS A 2 3.32 -7.46 -10.01
C LYS A 2 2.87 -6.74 -8.74
N ILE A 3 3.81 -6.52 -7.83
CA ILE A 3 3.54 -5.97 -6.50
C ILE A 3 4.14 -4.56 -6.41
N SER A 4 3.35 -3.58 -5.99
CA SER A 4 3.83 -2.23 -5.71
C SER A 4 3.65 -1.90 -4.23
N LEU A 5 4.74 -1.51 -3.56
CA LEU A 5 4.70 -1.04 -2.18
C LEU A 5 4.76 0.48 -2.18
N ILE A 6 3.86 1.11 -1.44
CA ILE A 6 3.66 2.55 -1.48
C ILE A 6 3.78 3.14 -0.07
N ASN A 7 4.61 4.18 0.05
CA ASN A 7 4.55 5.14 1.14
C ASN A 7 3.65 6.31 0.70
N PRO A 8 2.42 6.45 1.22
CA PRO A 8 1.52 7.53 0.82
C PRO A 8 1.97 8.90 1.35
N GLN A 9 1.33 9.95 0.83
CA GLN A 9 1.60 11.33 1.25
C GLN A 9 1.02 11.61 2.65
N THR A 10 1.69 12.50 3.38
CA THR A 10 1.16 13.08 4.61
C THR A 10 0.15 14.19 4.26
N GLU A 11 -1.13 13.96 4.55
CA GLU A 11 -2.22 14.89 4.21
C GLU A 11 -2.71 15.73 5.40
N VAL A 12 -2.14 15.52 6.60
CA VAL A 12 -2.47 16.33 7.77
C VAL A 12 -1.68 17.64 7.74
N ASN A 13 -2.42 18.76 7.73
CA ASN A 13 -1.85 20.12 7.72
C ASN A 13 -0.86 20.33 8.87
N GLY A 14 0.29 20.94 8.57
CA GLY A 14 1.38 21.16 9.52
C GLY A 14 2.26 19.94 9.77
N MET A 15 1.76 18.71 9.58
CA MET A 15 2.58 17.50 9.77
C MET A 15 3.51 17.23 8.58
N ARG A 16 3.16 17.68 7.37
CA ARG A 16 3.96 17.45 6.17
C ARG A 16 5.37 18.07 6.26
N GLU A 17 5.49 19.25 6.87
CA GLU A 17 6.76 19.94 7.10
C GLU A 17 7.54 19.31 8.26
N LEU A 18 6.81 18.88 9.31
CA LEU A 18 7.37 18.23 10.50
C LEU A 18 7.97 16.85 10.23
N TYR A 19 7.36 16.05 9.35
CA TYR A 19 7.83 14.70 9.02
C TYR A 19 8.92 14.67 7.95
N GLY A 20 9.31 15.83 7.39
CA GLY A 20 10.42 15.93 6.42
C GLY A 20 10.39 14.87 5.29
N TYR A 21 11.57 14.62 4.71
CA TYR A 21 11.81 13.50 3.82
C TYR A 21 12.53 12.41 4.61
N HIS A 22 11.78 11.46 5.16
CA HIS A 22 12.35 10.28 5.81
C HIS A 22 12.08 9.05 4.96
N GLU A 23 13.08 8.20 4.84
CA GLU A 23 12.95 6.91 4.21
C GLU A 23 11.94 6.02 4.97
N ASN A 24 11.15 5.25 4.22
CA ASN A 24 10.33 4.18 4.80
C ASN A 24 11.10 2.85 4.67
N LEU A 25 11.88 2.53 5.71
CA LEU A 25 12.65 1.28 5.74
C LEU A 25 11.78 0.02 5.77
N GLY A 26 10.57 0.11 6.33
CA GLY A 26 9.65 -1.02 6.41
C GLY A 26 9.26 -1.54 5.02
N ILE A 27 8.84 -0.64 4.11
CA ILE A 27 8.51 -1.06 2.74
C ILE A 27 9.74 -1.50 1.94
N ALA A 28 10.91 -0.91 2.20
CA ALA A 28 12.16 -1.34 1.58
C ALA A 28 12.54 -2.77 2.01
N LEU A 29 12.39 -3.09 3.30
CA LEU A 29 12.64 -4.41 3.86
C LEU A 29 11.66 -5.45 3.29
N ILE A 30 10.36 -5.14 3.25
CA ILE A 30 9.34 -6.01 2.65
C ILE A 30 9.65 -6.24 1.16
N ALA A 31 9.99 -5.18 0.40
CA ALA A 31 10.37 -5.32 -1.01
C ALA A 31 11.58 -6.24 -1.19
N ALA A 32 12.62 -6.06 -0.38
CA ALA A 32 13.83 -6.88 -0.42
C ALA A 32 13.52 -8.34 -0.07
N TYR A 33 12.70 -8.57 0.96
CA TYR A 33 12.30 -9.91 1.40
C TYR A 33 11.48 -10.64 0.33
N LEU A 34 10.51 -9.96 -0.30
CA LEU A 34 9.72 -10.51 -1.40
C LEU A 34 10.61 -10.84 -2.62
N ARG A 35 11.55 -9.94 -2.97
CA ARG A 35 12.52 -10.19 -4.06
C ARG A 35 13.41 -11.39 -3.78
N ALA A 36 13.90 -11.53 -2.55
CA ALA A 36 14.69 -12.69 -2.14
C ALA A 36 13.91 -14.02 -2.25
N ASN A 37 12.58 -13.96 -2.27
CA ASN A 37 11.67 -15.09 -2.43
C ASN A 37 11.06 -15.17 -3.85
N GLY A 38 11.67 -14.52 -4.85
CA GLY A 38 11.31 -14.70 -6.26
C GLY A 38 10.16 -13.82 -6.77
N HIS A 39 9.73 -12.81 -6.00
CA HIS A 39 8.69 -11.88 -6.42
C HIS A 39 9.26 -10.57 -6.96
N GLU A 40 8.63 -10.04 -8.02
CA GLU A 40 8.96 -8.71 -8.55
C GLU A 40 8.22 -7.63 -7.78
N THR A 41 8.95 -6.62 -7.30
CA THR A 41 8.38 -5.51 -6.51
C THR A 41 8.88 -4.15 -6.98
N SER A 42 7.98 -3.16 -7.03
CA SER A 42 8.29 -1.73 -7.15
C SER A 42 8.00 -1.00 -5.83
N ILE A 43 8.73 0.09 -5.58
CA ILE A 43 8.50 0.99 -4.45
C ILE A 43 8.15 2.37 -5.01
N TYR A 44 7.12 2.99 -4.44
CA TYR A 44 6.79 4.39 -4.67
C TYR A 44 6.66 5.11 -3.34
N ASP A 45 7.23 6.30 -3.25
CA ASP A 45 7.16 7.13 -2.06
C ASP A 45 6.70 8.54 -2.46
N LEU A 46 5.42 8.82 -2.20
CA LEU A 46 4.79 10.09 -2.57
C LEU A 46 5.38 11.27 -1.82
N ARG A 47 6.15 11.04 -0.75
CA ARG A 47 6.85 12.11 -0.04
C ARG A 47 8.06 12.57 -0.84
N VAL A 48 8.76 11.70 -1.58
CA VAL A 48 9.99 12.05 -2.32
C VAL A 48 9.85 12.06 -3.84
N ASP A 49 8.99 11.22 -4.42
CA ASP A 49 8.88 11.03 -5.88
C ASP A 49 8.20 12.21 -6.59
N LYS A 50 7.74 13.22 -5.85
CA LYS A 50 6.99 14.38 -6.36
C LYS A 50 5.74 13.98 -7.18
N LEU A 51 5.17 12.82 -6.86
CA LEU A 51 3.93 12.32 -7.45
C LEU A 51 2.74 12.68 -6.56
N ASN A 52 1.61 12.96 -7.19
CA ASN A 52 0.30 12.93 -6.52
C ASN A 52 -0.38 11.56 -6.67
N GLU A 53 -1.49 11.34 -5.96
CA GLU A 53 -2.17 10.04 -5.96
C GLU A 53 -2.67 9.61 -7.34
N LYS A 54 -3.13 10.56 -8.16
CA LYS A 54 -3.63 10.25 -9.50
C LYS A 54 -2.49 9.81 -10.41
N GLU A 55 -1.37 10.55 -10.40
CA GLU A 55 -0.17 10.20 -11.17
C GLU A 55 0.39 8.84 -10.78
N LEU A 56 0.43 8.54 -9.47
CA LEU A 56 0.80 7.21 -9.00
C LEU A 56 -0.14 6.15 -9.57
N VAL A 57 -1.46 6.35 -9.49
CA VAL A 57 -2.42 5.35 -10.00
C VAL A 57 -2.29 5.15 -11.51
N ASP A 58 -2.08 6.21 -12.29
CA ASP A 58 -1.83 6.09 -13.72
C ASP A 58 -0.58 5.22 -14.01
N ILE A 59 0.50 5.39 -13.22
CA ILE A 59 1.70 4.54 -13.29
C ILE A 59 1.38 3.08 -12.92
N LEU A 60 0.66 2.86 -11.82
CA LEU A 60 0.32 1.52 -11.34
C LEU A 60 -0.50 0.72 -12.36
N ILE A 61 -1.44 1.38 -13.03
CA ILE A 61 -2.27 0.80 -14.09
C ILE A 61 -1.43 0.47 -15.32
N ASN A 62 -0.63 1.42 -15.80
CA ASN A 62 0.23 1.22 -16.97
C ASN A 62 1.24 0.07 -16.77
N ASN A 63 1.68 -0.14 -15.52
CA ASN A 63 2.58 -1.22 -15.17
C ASN A 63 1.87 -2.58 -14.99
N ASN A 64 0.54 -2.63 -15.06
CA ASN A 64 -0.28 -3.81 -14.73
C ASN A 64 -0.03 -4.33 -13.32
N THR A 65 -0.10 -3.44 -12.32
CA THR A 65 0.06 -3.82 -10.90
C THR A 65 -1.13 -4.68 -10.45
N ASP A 66 -0.85 -5.89 -9.96
CA ASP A 66 -1.85 -6.85 -9.49
C ASP A 66 -2.20 -6.64 -8.00
N LEU A 67 -1.23 -6.15 -7.21
CA LEU A 67 -1.36 -5.94 -5.78
C LEU A 67 -0.60 -4.68 -5.34
N ILE A 68 -1.26 -3.85 -4.54
CA ILE A 68 -0.61 -2.74 -3.83
C ILE A 68 -0.54 -3.01 -2.32
N GLY A 69 0.61 -2.72 -1.73
CA GLY A 69 0.81 -2.65 -0.28
C GLY A 69 0.99 -1.20 0.14
N LEU A 70 0.07 -0.67 0.95
CA LEU A 70 0.12 0.70 1.46
C LEU A 70 0.61 0.69 2.91
N SER A 71 1.78 1.27 3.17
CA SER A 71 2.30 1.45 4.53
C SER A 71 1.73 2.73 5.14
N ILE A 72 0.85 2.61 6.13
CA ILE A 72 0.11 3.75 6.66
C ILE A 72 0.36 4.04 8.14
N ASN A 73 0.31 5.32 8.47
CA ASN A 73 -0.01 5.82 9.80
C ASN A 73 -1.28 6.69 9.73
N TYR A 74 -1.65 7.32 10.86
CA TYR A 74 -2.80 8.22 10.92
C TYR A 74 -2.73 9.34 9.86
N ALA A 75 -1.55 9.93 9.67
CA ALA A 75 -1.39 11.09 8.82
C ALA A 75 -1.37 10.77 7.31
N THR A 76 -1.00 9.53 6.94
CA THR A 76 -1.00 9.06 5.55
C THR A 76 -2.25 8.29 5.15
N PHE A 77 -3.10 7.90 6.11
CA PHE A 77 -4.31 7.13 5.84
C PHE A 77 -5.27 7.82 4.84
N PRO A 78 -5.50 9.15 4.89
CA PRO A 78 -6.32 9.83 3.89
C PRO A 78 -5.77 9.70 2.45
N SER A 79 -4.45 9.83 2.27
CA SER A 79 -3.80 9.64 0.96
C SER A 79 -3.93 8.19 0.48
N ALA A 80 -3.73 7.22 1.38
CA ALA A 80 -3.90 5.79 1.08
C ALA A 80 -5.33 5.46 0.59
N LEU A 81 -6.36 6.01 1.25
CA LEU A 81 -7.75 5.85 0.83
C LEU A 81 -7.99 6.46 -0.55
N LYS A 82 -7.45 7.65 -0.82
CA LYS A 82 -7.57 8.30 -2.14
C LYS A 82 -6.93 7.46 -3.25
N ILE A 83 -5.73 6.91 -3.02
CA ILE A 83 -5.07 5.99 -3.96
C ILE A 83 -5.97 4.76 -4.22
N ALA A 84 -6.44 4.11 -3.16
CA ALA A 84 -7.29 2.91 -3.28
C ALA A 84 -8.61 3.19 -3.99
N GLN A 85 -9.25 4.34 -3.73
CA GLN A 85 -10.49 4.77 -4.39
C GLN A 85 -10.30 4.97 -5.89
N ILE A 86 -9.28 5.75 -6.29
CA ILE A 86 -8.99 6.02 -7.70
C ILE A 86 -8.66 4.70 -8.41
N LEU A 87 -7.80 3.87 -7.79
CA LEU A 87 -7.39 2.59 -8.35
C LEU A 87 -8.58 1.65 -8.54
N LYS A 88 -9.44 1.44 -7.54
CA LYS A 88 -10.62 0.56 -7.67
C LYS A 88 -11.66 1.10 -8.65
N PHE A 89 -11.74 2.41 -8.84
CA PHE A 89 -12.61 3.02 -9.85
C PHE A 89 -12.13 2.72 -11.28
N GLN A 90 -10.81 2.76 -11.51
CA GLN A 90 -10.22 2.57 -12.83
C GLN A 90 -9.84 1.10 -13.15
N SER A 91 -9.54 0.30 -12.12
CA SER A 91 -9.14 -1.12 -12.22
C SER A 91 -9.65 -1.92 -11.02
N LYS A 92 -10.69 -2.74 -11.25
CA LYS A 92 -11.30 -3.55 -10.19
C LYS A 92 -10.47 -4.78 -9.76
N HIS A 93 -9.42 -5.11 -10.51
CA HIS A 93 -8.67 -6.35 -10.31
C HIS A 93 -7.47 -6.22 -9.36
N CYS A 94 -7.03 -5.01 -9.04
CA CYS A 94 -5.88 -4.81 -8.16
C CYS A 94 -6.25 -5.06 -6.69
N THR A 95 -5.49 -5.91 -6.00
CA THR A 95 -5.66 -6.17 -4.56
C THR A 95 -5.04 -5.03 -3.75
N VAL A 96 -5.78 -4.51 -2.78
CA VAL A 96 -5.36 -3.41 -1.91
C VAL A 96 -5.13 -3.94 -0.50
N VAL A 97 -3.87 -3.90 -0.07
CA VAL A 97 -3.43 -4.35 1.25
C VAL A 97 -2.94 -3.16 2.05
N LEU A 98 -3.42 -2.99 3.28
CA LEU A 98 -2.88 -2.01 4.21
C LEU A 98 -1.96 -2.66 5.23
N GLY A 99 -0.88 -1.97 5.60
CA GLY A 99 -0.02 -2.28 6.73
C GLY A 99 0.36 -1.03 7.50
N GLY A 100 1.13 -1.18 8.56
CA GLY A 100 1.56 -0.09 9.42
C GLY A 100 0.73 0.05 10.70
N GLU A 101 1.12 1.00 11.54
CA GLU A 101 0.59 1.14 12.90
C GLU A 101 -0.92 1.38 12.89
N HIS A 102 -1.41 2.31 12.06
CA HIS A 102 -2.80 2.73 12.10
C HIS A 102 -3.75 1.61 11.68
N SER A 103 -3.40 0.85 10.64
CA SER A 103 -4.19 -0.30 10.23
C SER A 103 -4.10 -1.47 11.22
N THR A 104 -3.00 -1.59 11.97
CA THR A 104 -2.88 -2.63 13.01
C THR A 104 -3.84 -2.38 14.18
N TYR A 105 -4.06 -1.11 14.54
CA TYR A 105 -4.93 -0.69 15.64
C TYR A 105 -6.41 -0.62 15.27
N LEU A 106 -6.75 -0.22 14.04
CA LEU A 106 -8.14 -0.02 13.58
C LEU A 106 -8.52 -1.02 12.47
N ASP A 107 -8.01 -2.24 12.56
CA ASP A 107 -8.15 -3.24 11.50
C ASP A 107 -9.62 -3.53 11.16
N LYS A 108 -10.44 -3.77 12.17
CA LYS A 108 -11.87 -4.10 11.99
C LYS A 108 -12.66 -2.92 11.44
N GLU A 109 -12.50 -1.74 12.02
CA GLU A 109 -13.21 -0.53 11.64
C GLU A 109 -12.89 -0.15 10.19
N ILE A 110 -11.61 -0.26 9.78
CA ILE A 110 -11.20 0.03 8.42
C ILE A 110 -11.85 -0.96 7.43
N LEU A 111 -11.83 -2.26 7.73
CA LEU A 111 -12.42 -3.27 6.85
C LEU A 111 -13.94 -3.17 6.77
N GLU A 112 -14.61 -2.80 7.86
CA GLU A 112 -16.06 -2.58 7.90
C GLU A 112 -16.48 -1.31 7.13
N GLN A 113 -15.71 -0.23 7.24
CA GLN A 113 -16.05 1.06 6.65
C GLN A 113 -15.61 1.19 5.19
N TYR A 114 -14.53 0.53 4.78
CA TYR A 114 -13.91 0.73 3.46
C TYR A 114 -13.80 -0.58 2.68
N SER A 115 -14.86 -0.92 1.94
CA SER A 115 -14.92 -2.12 1.08
C SER A 115 -13.90 -2.15 -0.08
N ILE A 116 -13.19 -1.04 -0.30
CA ILE A 116 -12.10 -0.92 -1.27
C ILE A 116 -10.77 -1.50 -0.76
N ILE A 117 -10.69 -1.82 0.53
CA ILE A 117 -9.54 -2.45 1.18
C ILE A 117 -9.79 -3.95 1.26
N ASP A 118 -8.92 -4.75 0.65
CA ASP A 118 -9.12 -6.20 0.54
C ASP A 118 -8.52 -6.97 1.72
N CYS A 119 -7.45 -6.42 2.32
CA CYS A 119 -6.69 -7.08 3.38
C CYS A 119 -5.95 -6.07 4.26
N ILE A 120 -5.73 -6.44 5.53
CA ILE A 120 -4.86 -5.72 6.45
C ILE A 120 -3.82 -6.70 7.01
N ILE A 121 -2.56 -6.30 6.95
CA ILE A 121 -1.44 -6.97 7.62
C ILE A 121 -1.16 -6.23 8.92
N ARG A 122 -1.15 -6.97 10.02
CA ARG A 122 -0.98 -6.45 11.39
C ARG A 122 0.42 -6.77 11.91
N GLY A 123 1.03 -5.82 12.61
CA GLY A 123 2.39 -5.97 13.13
C GLY A 123 3.43 -6.10 12.02
N GLU A 124 4.46 -6.92 12.25
CA GLU A 124 5.52 -7.16 11.26
C GLU A 124 5.00 -7.93 10.04
N GLY A 125 5.41 -7.47 8.85
CA GLY A 125 4.71 -7.77 7.62
C GLY A 125 5.40 -8.78 6.73
N GLU A 126 6.69 -9.04 6.88
CA GLU A 126 7.53 -9.73 5.89
C GLU A 126 7.03 -11.13 5.57
N ASP A 127 6.90 -11.99 6.58
CA ASP A 127 6.41 -13.36 6.42
C ASP A 127 4.93 -13.40 6.04
N THR A 128 4.13 -12.49 6.60
CA THR A 128 2.68 -12.44 6.36
C THR A 128 2.39 -12.00 4.93
N PHE A 129 3.09 -11.00 4.43
CA PHE A 129 2.98 -10.51 3.06
C PHE A 129 3.46 -11.57 2.09
N LEU A 130 4.58 -12.26 2.38
CA LEU A 130 5.05 -13.37 1.57
C LEU A 130 4.00 -14.50 1.48
N LYS A 131 3.40 -14.89 2.60
CA LYS A 131 2.31 -15.88 2.64
C LYS A 131 1.10 -15.41 1.82
N LEU A 132 0.74 -14.14 1.93
CA LEU A 132 -0.36 -13.55 1.17
C LEU A 132 -0.13 -13.63 -0.34
N VAL A 133 1.05 -13.23 -0.83
CA VAL A 133 1.35 -13.23 -2.27
C VAL A 133 1.53 -14.64 -2.84
N ASN A 134 1.98 -15.59 -2.02
CA ASN A 134 2.08 -17.00 -2.40
C ASN A 134 0.73 -17.72 -2.39
N THR A 135 -0.25 -17.19 -1.66
CA THR A 135 -1.61 -17.69 -1.71
C THR A 135 -2.24 -17.16 -2.98
N ASN A 136 -2.63 -18.05 -3.90
CA ASN A 136 -3.41 -17.67 -5.07
C ASN A 136 -4.69 -16.94 -4.62
N LEU A 137 -4.70 -15.60 -4.69
CA LEU A 137 -5.87 -14.76 -4.41
C LEU A 137 -7.01 -14.97 -5.44
N SER A 138 -6.82 -15.86 -6.41
CA SER A 138 -7.73 -16.20 -7.51
C SER A 138 -8.88 -17.13 -7.10
N SER A 139 -9.48 -16.95 -5.92
CA SER A 139 -10.68 -17.70 -5.50
C SER A 139 -11.54 -16.97 -4.46
N LYS A 140 -12.04 -15.78 -4.78
CA LYS A 140 -13.35 -15.35 -4.27
C LYS A 140 -14.36 -15.49 -5.42
N LYS A 141 -15.01 -16.66 -5.45
CA LYS A 141 -16.29 -16.87 -6.15
C LYS A 141 -17.42 -16.32 -5.29
#